data_AF-A0A8H4ISL5-F1
#
_entry.id   AF-A0A8H4ISL5-F1
#
_cell.length_a   1.000
_cell.length_b   1.000
_cell.length_c   1.000
_cell.angle_alpha   90.00
_cell.angle_beta   90.00
_cell.angle_gamma   90.00
#
_symmetry.space_group_name_H-M   'P 1'
#
loop_
_entity.id
_entity.type
_entity.pdbx_description
1 polymer ?
#
loop_
_entity_poly.entity_id
_entity_poly.type
_entity_poly.pdbx_seq_one_letter_code
_entity_poly.pdbx_strand_id
1 'polypeptide(L)'
;MSPALRHPSVKALSRACYHRPVTKWKLVQPIQGSRNNATIKNESIDEPRLISHNNFKNIDAIYRWFKPIDVQAHAHKLKTEPLRPYASTIVPLEYTGPDATDSSKTIFKRFNAPLGVFLDYMEQPTENMRLYLAQCSIKDLPKDIQQLFPAPPFIHRHGLWRRHQNRSHKPDIYDTALWIGPPPTYTPLHRDPNPNCFFQMAGKKTMRLFPPDKGLEIFQKVKQRIGEAEGDLSGRIRGEEMMMGKEKEELEKEVWSSGYDPESGGLEAL
;
A
#
# COMPACT_ATOMS: atom_id res chain seq x y z
N MET A 1 -36.97 21.06 -6.16
CA MET A 1 -36.16 20.58 -7.30
C MET A 1 -35.03 21.59 -7.52
N SER A 2 -33.87 21.34 -6.95
CA SER A 2 -32.69 22.22 -7.09
C SER A 2 -31.75 21.64 -8.14
N PRO A 3 -31.23 22.44 -9.08
CA PRO A 3 -30.40 21.92 -10.17
C PRO A 3 -29.01 21.56 -9.65
N ALA A 4 -28.57 20.36 -10.00
CA ALA A 4 -27.23 19.86 -9.71
C ALA A 4 -26.17 20.77 -10.34
N LEU A 5 -25.40 21.44 -9.49
CA LEU A 5 -24.18 22.14 -9.87
C LEU A 5 -23.18 21.12 -10.45
N ARG A 6 -23.00 21.17 -11.77
CA ARG A 6 -21.92 20.46 -12.45
C ARG A 6 -20.60 21.09 -12.00
N HIS A 7 -19.86 20.37 -11.16
CA HIS A 7 -18.49 20.74 -10.84
C HIS A 7 -17.64 20.80 -12.12
N PRO A 8 -16.75 21.79 -12.26
CA PRO A 8 -15.86 21.89 -13.42
C PRO A 8 -14.95 20.66 -13.45
N SER A 9 -14.81 20.08 -14.64
CA SER A 9 -14.00 18.91 -14.94
C SER A 9 -12.53 19.15 -14.58
N VAL A 10 -12.13 18.74 -13.38
CA VAL A 10 -10.72 18.47 -13.09
C VAL A 10 -10.35 17.28 -13.96
N LYS A 11 -9.49 17.51 -14.97
CA LYS A 11 -9.00 16.46 -15.87
C LYS A 11 -8.58 15.26 -15.04
N ALA A 12 -9.27 14.13 -15.23
CA ALA A 12 -8.81 12.84 -14.72
C ALA A 12 -7.35 12.67 -15.16
N LEU A 13 -6.48 12.30 -14.22
CA LEU A 13 -5.07 12.01 -14.39
C LEU A 13 -4.86 11.10 -15.61
N SER A 14 -4.56 11.71 -16.74
CA SER A 14 -4.45 11.05 -18.03
C SER A 14 -3.42 11.83 -18.84
N ARG A 15 -2.24 11.21 -18.94
CA ARG A 15 -1.04 11.57 -19.72
C ARG A 15 0.00 12.40 -18.95
N ALA A 16 0.83 11.70 -18.19
CA ALA A 16 2.23 12.08 -18.04
C ALA A 16 3.06 11.22 -19.00
N CYS A 17 3.83 11.84 -19.89
CA CYS A 17 4.91 11.18 -20.62
C CYS A 17 5.99 10.80 -19.60
N TYR A 18 6.09 9.51 -19.29
CA TYR A 18 7.09 8.99 -18.36
C TYR A 18 8.46 8.97 -19.03
N HIS A 19 9.41 9.78 -18.55
CA HIS A 19 10.80 9.33 -18.54
C HIS A 19 10.86 8.12 -17.61
N ARG A 20 10.87 6.92 -18.18
CA ARG A 20 11.02 5.68 -17.41
C ARG A 20 12.48 5.60 -17.00
N PRO A 21 12.82 5.62 -15.69
CA PRO A 21 14.15 5.21 -15.28
C PRO A 21 14.39 3.79 -15.81
N VAL A 22 15.54 3.56 -16.42
CA VAL A 22 15.96 2.22 -16.84
C VAL A 22 16.13 1.39 -15.58
N THR A 23 15.12 0.58 -15.28
CA THR A 23 15.14 -0.37 -14.17
C THR A 23 15.67 -1.70 -14.70
N LYS A 24 16.59 -2.32 -13.96
CA LYS A 24 17.05 -3.68 -14.25
C LYS A 24 15.96 -4.74 -13.99
N TRP A 25 14.89 -4.36 -13.30
CA TRP A 25 13.82 -5.26 -12.89
C TRP A 25 12.77 -5.46 -13.97
N LYS A 26 12.27 -6.69 -14.10
CA LYS A 26 11.09 -6.99 -14.92
C LYS A 26 9.87 -6.31 -14.30
N LEU A 27 9.16 -5.52 -15.10
CA LEU A 27 7.95 -4.84 -14.63
C LEU A 27 6.76 -5.80 -14.55
N VAL A 28 5.91 -5.61 -13.56
CA VAL A 28 4.61 -6.30 -13.46
C VAL A 28 3.78 -5.99 -14.72
N GLN A 29 3.29 -7.05 -15.34
CA GLN A 29 2.54 -6.94 -16.59
C GLN A 29 1.08 -6.53 -16.34
N PRO A 30 0.47 -5.75 -17.23
CA PRO A 30 -0.95 -5.43 -17.15
C PRO A 30 -1.80 -6.69 -17.35
N ILE A 31 -2.97 -6.72 -16.72
CA ILE A 31 -3.97 -7.74 -17.01
C ILE A 31 -4.55 -7.51 -18.43
N GLN A 32 -4.01 -8.20 -19.43
CA GLN A 32 -4.43 -8.02 -20.82
C GLN A 32 -5.69 -8.82 -21.15
N GLY A 33 -6.66 -8.19 -21.83
CA GLY A 33 -7.78 -8.85 -22.53
C GLY A 33 -8.76 -9.69 -21.69
N SER A 34 -8.53 -9.82 -20.38
CA SER A 34 -9.30 -10.71 -19.50
C SER A 34 -10.54 -9.99 -18.97
N ARG A 35 -11.72 -10.56 -19.24
CA ARG A 35 -13.01 -9.98 -18.80
C ARG A 35 -13.37 -10.36 -17.36
N ASN A 36 -12.93 -11.52 -16.91
CA ASN A 36 -13.13 -12.06 -15.56
C ASN A 36 -12.03 -13.09 -15.22
N ASN A 37 -12.00 -13.59 -13.99
CA ASN A 37 -11.00 -14.60 -13.58
C ASN A 37 -11.10 -15.93 -14.31
N ALA A 38 -12.26 -16.29 -14.86
CA ALA A 38 -12.42 -17.57 -15.55
C ALA A 38 -11.63 -17.62 -16.87
N THR A 39 -11.33 -16.45 -17.46
CA THR A 39 -10.53 -16.35 -18.69
C THR A 39 -9.02 -16.25 -18.43
N ILE A 40 -8.59 -16.10 -17.16
CA ILE A 40 -7.17 -16.07 -16.81
C ILE A 40 -6.64 -17.50 -16.86
N LYS A 41 -5.57 -17.73 -17.65
CA LYS A 41 -4.88 -19.01 -17.73
C LYS A 41 -4.39 -19.43 -16.34
N ASN A 42 -4.48 -20.72 -16.02
CA ASN A 42 -4.05 -21.22 -14.70
C ASN A 42 -2.60 -20.86 -14.37
N GLU A 43 -1.70 -20.86 -15.36
CA GLU A 43 -0.29 -20.45 -15.21
C GLU A 43 -0.13 -19.00 -14.71
N SER A 44 -1.10 -18.13 -14.97
CA SER A 44 -1.06 -16.71 -14.61
C SER A 44 -1.89 -16.37 -13.37
N ILE A 45 -2.49 -17.36 -12.69
CA ILE A 45 -3.42 -17.11 -11.58
C ILE A 45 -2.72 -16.58 -10.32
N ASP A 46 -1.45 -16.98 -10.14
CA ASP A 46 -0.62 -16.62 -9.00
C ASP A 46 0.46 -15.57 -9.36
N GLU A 47 0.36 -14.97 -10.55
CA GLU A 47 1.27 -13.91 -10.96
C GLU A 47 0.69 -12.53 -10.63
N PRO A 48 1.52 -11.58 -10.14
CA PRO A 48 1.05 -10.21 -9.97
C PRO A 48 0.69 -9.60 -11.32
N ARG A 49 -0.37 -8.79 -11.31
CA ARG A 49 -0.90 -8.11 -12.50
C ARG A 49 -1.24 -6.66 -12.19
N LEU A 50 -0.90 -5.78 -13.12
CA LEU A 50 -1.25 -4.36 -13.03
C LEU A 50 -2.68 -4.15 -13.53
N ILE A 51 -3.50 -3.53 -12.69
CA ILE A 51 -4.88 -3.17 -13.03
C ILE A 51 -4.89 -1.70 -13.45
N SER A 52 -5.57 -1.39 -14.56
CA SER A 52 -5.70 0.00 -15.02
C SER A 52 -6.40 0.86 -13.97
N HIS A 53 -5.85 2.06 -13.70
CA HIS A 53 -6.43 3.08 -12.83
C HIS A 53 -7.89 3.42 -13.15
N ASN A 54 -8.32 3.23 -14.42
CA ASN A 54 -9.71 3.42 -14.82
C ASN A 54 -10.71 2.58 -14.01
N ASN A 55 -10.28 1.44 -13.45
CA ASN A 55 -11.12 0.57 -12.64
C ASN A 55 -11.40 1.10 -11.23
N PHE A 56 -10.76 2.19 -10.83
CA PHE A 56 -10.84 2.76 -9.48
C PHE A 56 -11.36 4.21 -9.48
N LYS A 57 -11.86 4.69 -10.62
CA LYS A 57 -12.42 6.04 -10.78
C LYS A 57 -13.65 6.31 -9.91
N ASN A 58 -14.28 5.26 -9.37
CA ASN A 58 -15.41 5.36 -8.44
C ASN A 58 -14.97 5.65 -7.00
N ILE A 59 -13.67 5.71 -6.70
CA ILE A 59 -13.16 6.07 -5.38
C ILE A 59 -13.09 7.61 -5.29
N ASP A 60 -14.08 8.19 -4.64
CA ASP A 60 -14.24 9.65 -4.49
C ASP A 60 -13.08 10.30 -3.73
N ALA A 61 -12.46 9.58 -2.79
CA ALA A 61 -11.36 10.08 -1.98
C ALA A 61 -10.18 10.62 -2.82
N ILE A 62 -9.92 10.05 -4.01
CA ILE A 62 -8.86 10.50 -4.93
C ILE A 62 -9.03 11.99 -5.27
N TYR A 63 -10.26 12.41 -5.54
CA TYR A 63 -10.59 13.77 -5.95
C TYR A 63 -10.73 14.73 -4.77
N ARG A 64 -10.99 14.19 -3.57
CA ARG A 64 -11.33 14.96 -2.37
C ARG A 64 -10.18 15.14 -1.41
N TRP A 65 -9.21 14.24 -1.34
CA TRP A 65 -8.22 14.23 -0.25
C TRP A 65 -6.86 14.77 -0.65
N PHE A 66 -6.55 14.87 -1.94
CA PHE A 66 -5.19 15.18 -2.37
C PHE A 66 -5.14 16.46 -3.20
N LYS A 67 -4.02 17.16 -3.09
CA LYS A 67 -3.65 18.29 -3.96
C LYS A 67 -2.25 18.03 -4.52
N PRO A 68 -2.05 18.13 -5.85
CA PRO A 68 -0.70 18.02 -6.42
C PRO A 68 0.17 19.17 -5.93
N ILE A 69 1.42 18.86 -5.57
CA ILE A 69 2.42 19.83 -5.12
C ILE A 69 3.17 20.42 -6.32
N ASP A 70 3.38 19.61 -7.35
CA ASP A 70 4.04 20.01 -8.59
C ASP A 70 3.11 19.91 -9.79
N VAL A 71 3.48 20.61 -10.89
CA VAL A 71 2.70 20.68 -12.13
C VAL A 71 2.56 19.30 -12.80
N GLN A 72 3.49 18.40 -12.55
CA GLN A 72 3.52 17.04 -13.10
C GLN A 72 2.75 16.04 -12.22
N ALA A 73 2.21 16.50 -11.08
CA ALA A 73 1.55 15.70 -10.06
C ALA A 73 2.38 14.49 -9.58
N HIS A 74 3.71 14.63 -9.49
CA HIS A 74 4.57 13.57 -8.96
C HIS A 74 4.45 13.45 -7.44
N ALA A 75 4.28 14.58 -6.75
CA ALA A 75 4.05 14.67 -5.32
C ALA A 75 2.66 15.24 -5.01
N HIS A 76 2.07 14.76 -3.92
CA HIS A 76 0.76 15.17 -3.45
C HIS A 76 0.81 15.53 -1.97
N LYS A 77 0.07 16.57 -1.59
CA LYS A 77 -0.21 16.91 -0.20
C LYS A 77 -1.59 16.37 0.17
N LEU A 78 -1.71 15.80 1.37
CA LEU A 78 -3.00 15.50 1.97
C LEU A 78 -3.69 16.80 2.37
N LYS A 79 -4.93 16.99 1.94
CA LYS A 79 -5.82 18.05 2.44
C LYS A 79 -6.39 17.55 3.77
N THR A 80 -5.99 18.19 4.85
CA THR A 80 -6.40 17.81 6.21
C THR A 80 -7.79 18.35 6.53
N GLU A 81 -8.20 19.46 5.93
CA GLU A 81 -9.44 20.17 6.21
C GLU A 81 -10.70 19.29 6.06
N PRO A 82 -10.85 18.44 5.01
CA PRO A 82 -11.99 17.53 4.90
C PRO A 82 -12.01 16.42 5.95
N LEU A 83 -10.88 16.13 6.60
CA LEU A 83 -10.73 15.08 7.61
C LEU A 83 -10.87 15.63 9.05
N ARG A 84 -10.67 16.94 9.24
CA ARG A 84 -10.78 17.62 10.54
C ARG A 84 -12.12 17.39 11.27
N PRO A 85 -13.30 17.34 10.61
CA PRO A 85 -14.55 16.99 11.29
C PRO A 85 -14.54 15.63 11.99
N TYR A 86 -13.63 14.74 11.59
CA TYR A 86 -13.50 13.38 12.13
C TYR A 86 -12.28 13.22 13.03
N ALA A 87 -11.67 14.32 13.50
CA ALA A 87 -10.41 14.31 14.26
C ALA A 87 -10.44 13.46 15.54
N SER A 88 -11.61 13.26 16.16
CA SER A 88 -11.77 12.41 17.34
C SER A 88 -11.83 10.90 17.03
N THR A 89 -11.93 10.51 15.76
CA THR A 89 -11.94 9.09 15.35
C THR A 89 -10.64 8.42 15.75
N ILE A 90 -10.72 7.33 16.50
CA ILE A 90 -9.53 6.56 16.88
C ILE A 90 -9.06 5.74 15.67
N VAL A 91 -7.79 5.90 15.30
CA VAL A 91 -7.16 5.22 14.16
C VAL A 91 -5.83 4.57 14.58
N PRO A 92 -5.41 3.48 13.92
CA PRO A 92 -4.11 2.89 14.14
C PRO A 92 -3.01 3.74 13.50
N LEU A 93 -2.00 4.08 14.29
CA LEU A 93 -0.81 4.80 13.86
C LEU A 93 0.45 3.99 14.17
N GLU A 94 1.40 4.06 13.26
CA GLU A 94 2.77 3.60 13.45
C GLU A 94 3.67 4.81 13.62
N TYR A 95 4.45 4.81 14.70
CA TYR A 95 5.49 5.80 14.98
C TYR A 95 6.86 5.19 14.68
N THR A 96 7.68 5.91 13.94
CA THR A 96 9.13 5.68 13.84
C THR A 96 9.85 6.98 14.15
N GLY A 97 10.70 6.98 15.16
CA GLY A 97 11.39 8.20 15.58
C GLY A 97 12.23 8.00 16.84
N PRO A 98 12.77 9.09 17.42
CA PRO A 98 13.63 9.01 18.60
C PRO A 98 12.92 8.39 19.80
N ASP A 99 13.64 7.58 20.60
CA ASP A 99 13.13 7.13 21.89
C ASP A 99 12.96 8.34 22.82
N ALA A 100 11.84 8.38 23.54
CA ALA A 100 11.56 9.44 24.52
C ALA A 100 12.55 9.45 25.70
N THR A 101 13.20 8.32 25.97
CA THR A 101 14.17 8.14 27.06
C THR A 101 15.62 8.23 26.59
N ASP A 102 15.86 8.04 25.29
CA ASP A 102 17.20 8.03 24.68
C ASP A 102 17.10 8.46 23.21
N SER A 103 17.23 9.76 22.96
CA SER A 103 17.09 10.34 21.61
C SER A 103 18.15 9.86 20.61
N SER A 104 19.21 9.16 21.06
CA SER A 104 20.18 8.52 20.18
C SER A 104 19.65 7.24 19.52
N LYS A 105 18.58 6.66 20.07
CA LYS A 105 17.94 5.44 19.56
C LYS A 105 16.70 5.80 18.75
N THR A 106 16.52 5.11 17.64
CA THR A 106 15.26 5.11 16.90
C THR A 106 14.43 3.91 17.33
N ILE A 107 13.14 4.12 17.57
CA ILE A 107 12.18 3.08 17.93
C ILE A 107 11.03 3.05 16.94
N PHE A 108 10.35 1.91 16.91
CA PHE A 108 9.08 1.72 16.24
C PHE A 108 8.00 1.39 17.27
N LYS A 109 6.80 1.98 17.16
CA LYS A 109 5.66 1.69 18.03
C LYS A 109 4.35 1.72 17.25
N ARG A 110 3.47 0.75 17.48
CA ARG A 110 2.06 0.83 17.08
C ARG A 110 1.18 1.29 18.23
N PHE A 111 0.25 2.18 17.93
CA PHE A 111 -0.71 2.66 18.93
C PHE A 111 -1.97 3.19 18.25
N ASN A 112 -3.05 3.26 19.03
CA ASN A 112 -4.30 3.86 18.60
C ASN A 112 -4.38 5.29 19.15
N ALA A 113 -4.74 6.25 18.30
CA ALA A 113 -4.88 7.65 18.69
C ALA A 113 -5.96 8.36 17.87
N PRO A 114 -6.49 9.51 18.33
CA PRO A 114 -7.37 10.34 17.53
C PRO A 114 -6.71 10.72 16.19
N LEU A 115 -7.47 10.65 15.09
CA LEU A 115 -7.04 11.05 13.75
C LEU A 115 -6.44 12.46 13.73
N GLY A 116 -6.93 13.34 14.59
CA GLY A 116 -6.40 14.70 14.79
C GLY A 116 -4.88 14.73 15.03
N VAL A 117 -4.33 13.77 15.80
CA VAL A 117 -2.89 13.65 16.07
C VAL A 117 -2.12 13.47 14.76
N PHE A 118 -2.62 12.62 13.87
CA PHE A 118 -2.02 12.41 12.55
C PHE A 118 -2.18 13.64 11.64
N LEU A 119 -3.35 14.31 11.68
CA LEU A 119 -3.58 15.51 10.87
C LEU A 119 -2.67 16.67 11.30
N ASP A 120 -2.48 16.88 12.60
CA ASP A 120 -1.55 17.87 13.14
C ASP A 120 -0.12 17.61 12.66
N TYR A 121 0.32 16.34 12.69
CA TYR A 121 1.61 15.94 12.14
C TYR A 121 1.72 16.18 10.62
N MET A 122 0.67 15.92 9.84
CA MET A 122 0.70 16.15 8.38
C MET A 122 0.75 17.65 8.03
N GLU A 123 0.24 18.52 8.90
CA GLU A 123 0.33 19.98 8.75
C GLU A 123 1.68 20.53 9.19
N GLN A 124 2.23 19.97 10.28
CA GLN A 124 3.51 20.37 10.87
C GLN A 124 4.38 19.13 11.16
N PRO A 125 5.03 18.54 10.14
CA PRO A 125 5.86 17.36 10.32
C PRO A 125 7.06 17.67 11.22
N THR A 126 7.29 16.85 12.23
CA THR A 126 8.49 16.94 13.07
C THR A 126 9.66 16.26 12.37
N GLU A 127 10.83 16.90 12.41
CA GLU A 127 12.08 16.33 11.89
C GLU A 127 12.43 15.03 12.64
N ASN A 128 13.02 14.06 11.93
CA ASN A 128 13.42 12.75 12.47
C ASN A 128 12.28 11.90 13.08
N MET A 129 11.02 12.30 12.91
CA MET A 129 9.83 11.56 13.30
C MET A 129 8.99 11.20 12.07
N ARG A 130 8.37 10.04 12.11
CA ARG A 130 7.40 9.57 11.12
C ARG A 130 6.17 9.03 11.82
N LEU A 131 5.01 9.56 11.47
CA LEU A 131 3.73 8.91 11.72
C LEU A 131 3.19 8.35 10.41
N TYR A 132 2.73 7.11 10.48
CA TYR A 132 2.12 6.41 9.37
C TYR A 132 0.77 5.86 9.82
N LEU A 133 -0.31 6.34 9.22
CA LEU A 133 -1.62 5.69 9.36
C LEU A 133 -1.56 4.43 8.51
N ALA A 134 -1.46 3.26 9.15
CA ALA A 134 -1.24 1.99 8.48
C ALA A 134 -2.30 0.98 8.89
N GLN A 135 -2.74 0.17 7.92
CA GLN A 135 -3.73 -0.89 8.13
C GLN A 135 -5.02 -0.40 8.82
N CYS A 136 -5.41 0.85 8.57
CA CYS A 136 -6.64 1.41 9.13
C CYS A 136 -7.83 0.88 8.36
N SER A 137 -8.60 -0.05 8.95
CA SER A 137 -9.78 -0.60 8.30
C SER A 137 -10.79 0.49 8.02
N ILE A 138 -11.32 0.52 6.80
CA ILE A 138 -12.35 1.48 6.41
C ILE A 138 -13.62 1.26 7.23
N LYS A 139 -13.88 0.03 7.71
CA LYS A 139 -15.06 -0.29 8.52
C LYS A 139 -15.07 0.43 9.87
N ASP A 140 -13.89 0.79 10.38
CA ASP A 140 -13.72 1.48 11.65
C ASP A 140 -13.85 3.01 11.52
N LEU A 141 -13.93 3.53 10.29
CA LEU A 141 -14.06 4.96 10.02
C LEU A 141 -15.54 5.41 10.04
N PRO A 142 -15.83 6.70 10.26
CA PRO A 142 -17.18 7.26 10.13
C PRO A 142 -17.83 6.95 8.78
N LYS A 143 -19.14 6.68 8.77
CA LYS A 143 -19.89 6.25 7.56
C LYS A 143 -19.68 7.16 6.35
N ASP A 144 -19.59 8.45 6.56
CA ASP A 144 -19.39 9.44 5.51
C ASP A 144 -18.01 9.29 4.83
N ILE A 145 -16.99 8.86 5.58
CA ILE A 145 -15.68 8.47 5.02
C ILE A 145 -15.80 7.14 4.29
N GLN A 146 -16.48 6.15 4.87
CA GLN A 146 -16.62 4.81 4.25
C GLN A 146 -17.22 4.89 2.84
N GLN A 147 -18.21 5.78 2.66
CA GLN A 147 -18.89 5.99 1.37
C GLN A 147 -17.95 6.49 0.26
N LEU A 148 -16.78 7.02 0.60
CA LEU A 148 -15.78 7.45 -0.39
C LEU A 148 -15.00 6.29 -1.02
N PHE A 149 -15.17 5.06 -0.48
CA PHE A 149 -14.43 3.86 -0.88
C PHE A 149 -15.36 2.72 -1.30
N PRO A 150 -16.22 2.90 -2.31
CA PRO A 150 -17.00 1.78 -2.84
C PRO A 150 -16.07 0.72 -3.44
N ALA A 151 -16.48 -0.54 -3.35
CA ALA A 151 -15.77 -1.65 -3.97
C ALA A 151 -15.54 -1.36 -5.48
N PRO A 152 -14.30 -1.44 -5.98
CA PRO A 152 -14.01 -1.19 -7.40
C PRO A 152 -14.75 -2.21 -8.31
N PRO A 153 -15.29 -1.80 -9.48
CA PRO A 153 -15.91 -2.72 -10.44
C PRO A 153 -15.03 -3.90 -10.87
N PHE A 154 -13.71 -3.75 -10.78
CA PHE A 154 -12.77 -4.85 -11.00
C PHE A 154 -12.96 -5.99 -9.98
N ILE A 155 -13.14 -5.67 -8.69
CA ILE A 155 -13.30 -6.67 -7.63
C ILE A 155 -14.58 -7.48 -7.82
N HIS A 156 -15.65 -6.89 -8.36
CA HIS A 156 -16.86 -7.66 -8.70
C HIS A 156 -16.64 -8.67 -9.84
N ARG A 157 -15.72 -8.41 -10.77
CA ARG A 157 -15.41 -9.29 -11.91
C ARG A 157 -14.35 -10.35 -11.58
N HIS A 158 -13.46 -10.03 -10.65
CA HIS A 158 -12.24 -10.80 -10.36
C HIS A 158 -12.10 -11.20 -8.88
N GLY A 159 -13.02 -10.81 -8.00
CA GLY A 159 -13.04 -11.18 -6.59
C GLY A 159 -14.01 -12.34 -6.29
N LEU A 160 -14.59 -12.95 -7.32
CA LEU A 160 -15.51 -14.07 -7.18
C LEU A 160 -14.73 -15.38 -7.13
N TRP A 161 -14.91 -16.14 -6.05
CA TRP A 161 -14.40 -17.50 -5.95
C TRP A 161 -15.13 -18.43 -6.93
N ARG A 162 -14.36 -19.25 -7.68
CA ARG A 162 -14.86 -20.13 -8.77
C ARG A 162 -16.01 -21.07 -8.36
N ARG A 163 -16.22 -21.29 -7.05
CA ARG A 163 -17.18 -22.27 -6.50
C ARG A 163 -18.62 -21.75 -6.35
N HIS A 164 -18.88 -20.45 -6.57
CA HIS A 164 -20.18 -19.81 -6.32
C HIS A 164 -20.95 -19.38 -7.58
N GLN A 165 -20.88 -20.15 -8.68
CA GLN A 165 -21.65 -19.83 -9.90
C GLN A 165 -23.18 -19.78 -9.69
N ASN A 166 -23.71 -20.38 -8.62
CA ASN A 166 -25.15 -20.48 -8.33
C ASN A 166 -25.66 -19.61 -7.15
N ARG A 167 -24.85 -18.68 -6.61
CA ARG A 167 -25.31 -17.73 -5.56
C ARG A 167 -24.98 -16.30 -5.95
N SER A 168 -25.66 -15.33 -5.32
CA SER A 168 -25.48 -13.89 -5.56
C SER A 168 -23.99 -13.53 -5.67
N HIS A 169 -23.59 -12.97 -6.81
CA HIS A 169 -22.21 -12.69 -7.19
C HIS A 169 -21.62 -11.53 -6.37
N LYS A 170 -21.41 -11.73 -5.07
CA LYS A 170 -20.75 -10.75 -4.21
C LYS A 170 -19.29 -11.16 -4.01
N PRO A 171 -18.31 -10.27 -4.25
CA PRO A 171 -16.92 -10.55 -3.95
C PRO A 171 -16.74 -10.77 -2.45
N ASP A 172 -15.94 -11.76 -2.09
CA ASP A 172 -15.64 -12.10 -0.70
C ASP A 172 -14.43 -11.27 -0.23
N ILE A 173 -14.69 -10.00 0.07
CA ILE A 173 -13.67 -9.08 0.57
C ILE A 173 -13.59 -9.22 2.10
N TYR A 174 -12.50 -9.79 2.59
CA TYR A 174 -12.23 -9.88 4.02
C TYR A 174 -12.16 -8.49 4.66
N ASP A 175 -11.32 -7.60 4.12
CA ASP A 175 -11.20 -6.23 4.60
C ASP A 175 -10.73 -5.25 3.52
N THR A 176 -10.89 -3.95 3.79
CA THR A 176 -10.30 -2.87 3.00
C THR A 176 -9.71 -1.85 3.96
N ALA A 177 -8.44 -1.52 3.79
CA ALA A 177 -7.71 -0.65 4.70
C ALA A 177 -7.07 0.54 3.97
N LEU A 178 -6.78 1.59 4.74
CA LEU A 178 -6.06 2.78 4.30
C LEU A 178 -4.63 2.77 4.82
N TRP A 179 -3.75 3.31 3.98
CA TRP A 179 -2.36 3.61 4.29
C TRP A 179 -2.04 5.04 3.88
N ILE A 180 -1.68 5.90 4.82
CA ILE A 180 -1.40 7.33 4.59
C ILE A 180 -0.19 7.74 5.42
N GLY A 181 0.85 8.26 4.77
CA GLY A 181 2.02 8.83 5.45
C GLY A 181 2.94 9.56 4.47
N PRO A 182 3.79 10.47 4.98
CA PRO A 182 4.76 11.19 4.17
C PRO A 182 5.94 10.28 3.78
N PRO A 183 6.63 10.53 2.65
CA PRO A 183 7.83 9.79 2.32
C PRO A 183 8.99 10.09 3.31
N PRO A 184 9.88 9.11 3.58
CA PRO A 184 9.74 7.70 3.22
C PRO A 184 8.78 6.97 4.17
N THR A 185 7.89 6.14 3.62
CA THR A 185 7.19 5.06 4.35
C THR A 185 7.63 3.73 3.77
N TYR A 186 8.13 2.87 4.64
CA TYR A 186 8.69 1.58 4.27
C TYR A 186 7.93 0.46 4.95
N THR A 187 7.65 -0.60 4.19
CA THR A 187 7.15 -1.86 4.73
C THR A 187 8.16 -2.93 4.31
N PRO A 188 8.78 -3.63 5.27
CA PRO A 188 9.74 -4.71 5.01
C PRO A 188 9.18 -5.80 4.11
N LEU A 189 10.06 -6.60 3.50
CA LEU A 189 9.65 -7.78 2.73
C LEU A 189 8.85 -8.73 3.64
N HIS A 190 7.64 -9.08 3.21
CA HIS A 190 6.74 -9.99 3.93
C HIS A 190 5.77 -10.66 2.97
N ARG A 191 4.93 -11.55 3.51
CA ARG A 191 3.83 -12.19 2.78
C ARG A 191 2.51 -12.11 3.54
N ASP A 192 1.46 -11.75 2.81
CA ASP A 192 0.08 -11.78 3.29
C ASP A 192 -0.52 -13.20 3.18
N PRO A 193 -1.51 -13.55 4.02
CA PRO A 193 -2.17 -14.86 3.94
C PRO A 193 -3.21 -14.94 2.82
N ASN A 194 -3.67 -13.79 2.32
CA ASN A 194 -4.77 -13.67 1.38
C ASN A 194 -4.32 -12.93 0.11
N PRO A 195 -4.97 -13.19 -1.05
CA PRO A 195 -4.80 -12.34 -2.23
C PRO A 195 -5.11 -10.87 -1.90
N ASN A 196 -4.31 -9.95 -2.45
CA ASN A 196 -4.42 -8.52 -2.16
C ASN A 196 -4.56 -7.70 -3.45
N CYS A 197 -5.34 -6.62 -3.39
CA CYS A 197 -5.47 -5.63 -4.46
C CYS A 197 -5.05 -4.27 -3.91
N PHE A 198 -3.78 -3.91 -4.14
CA PHE A 198 -3.28 -2.59 -3.74
C PHE A 198 -3.67 -1.52 -4.77
N PHE A 199 -4.17 -0.38 -4.28
CA PHE A 199 -4.52 0.76 -5.11
C PHE A 199 -3.87 2.05 -4.61
N GLN A 200 -3.01 2.66 -5.44
CA GLN A 200 -2.35 3.93 -5.12
C GLN A 200 -3.26 5.11 -5.47
N MET A 201 -3.73 5.85 -4.45
CA MET A 201 -4.58 7.03 -4.67
C MET A 201 -3.81 8.30 -5.04
N ALA A 202 -2.63 8.48 -4.44
CA ALA A 202 -1.81 9.70 -4.61
C ALA A 202 -0.33 9.43 -4.33
N GLY A 203 0.56 10.09 -5.05
CA GLY A 203 2.01 9.84 -4.96
C GLY A 203 2.41 8.54 -5.67
N LYS A 204 3.58 8.00 -5.29
CA LYS A 204 4.18 6.82 -5.92
C LYS A 204 4.61 5.81 -4.85
N LYS A 205 4.43 4.52 -5.14
CA LYS A 205 4.92 3.42 -4.29
C LYS A 205 5.67 2.42 -5.17
N THR A 206 6.95 2.24 -4.91
CA THR A 206 7.74 1.19 -5.56
C THR A 206 7.60 -0.10 -4.75
N MET A 207 7.28 -1.20 -5.42
CA MET A 207 7.16 -2.52 -4.80
C MET A 207 8.08 -3.53 -5.47
N ARG A 208 8.73 -4.34 -4.64
CA ARG A 208 9.51 -5.52 -5.05
C ARG A 208 8.69 -6.75 -4.73
N LEU A 209 8.33 -7.51 -5.75
CA LEU A 209 7.50 -8.70 -5.64
C LEU A 209 8.33 -9.92 -6.01
N PHE A 210 8.26 -10.96 -5.18
CA PHE A 210 9.00 -12.20 -5.40
C PHE A 210 8.02 -13.37 -5.38
N PRO A 211 8.21 -14.38 -6.26
CA PRO A 211 7.54 -15.66 -6.13
C PRO A 211 7.81 -16.26 -4.73
N PRO A 212 6.88 -17.10 -4.19
CA PRO A 212 7.02 -17.65 -2.85
C PRO A 212 8.38 -18.31 -2.57
N ASP A 213 8.88 -19.13 -3.50
CA ASP A 213 10.16 -19.83 -3.35
C ASP A 213 11.34 -18.87 -3.26
N LYS A 214 11.31 -17.78 -4.04
CA LYS A 214 12.37 -16.76 -4.04
C LYS A 214 12.31 -15.87 -2.81
N GLY A 215 11.12 -15.50 -2.36
CA GLY A 215 10.96 -14.80 -1.09
C GLY A 215 11.49 -15.63 0.09
N LEU A 216 11.24 -16.95 0.07
CA LEU A 216 11.76 -17.87 1.09
C LEU A 216 13.29 -18.00 1.03
N GLU A 217 13.87 -18.13 -0.17
CA GLU A 217 15.33 -18.17 -0.35
C GLU A 217 16.01 -16.91 0.21
N ILE A 218 15.47 -15.72 -0.11
CA ILE A 218 15.96 -14.43 0.41
C ILE A 218 15.90 -14.42 1.95
N PHE A 219 14.75 -14.82 2.51
CA PHE A 219 14.56 -14.87 3.95
C PHE A 219 15.57 -15.80 4.61
N GLN A 220 15.71 -17.04 4.14
CA GLN A 220 16.66 -18.02 4.68
C GLN A 220 18.11 -17.54 4.60
N LYS A 221 18.49 -16.91 3.49
CA LYS A 221 19.83 -16.33 3.31
C LYS A 221 20.10 -15.22 4.33
N VAL A 222 19.14 -14.34 4.59
CA VAL A 222 19.27 -13.30 5.62
C VAL A 222 19.36 -13.93 7.01
N LYS A 223 18.52 -14.92 7.33
CA LYS A 223 18.57 -15.65 8.62
C LYS A 223 19.93 -16.31 8.85
N GLN A 224 20.52 -16.93 7.84
CA GLN A 224 21.87 -17.51 7.93
C GLN A 224 22.95 -16.47 8.24
N ARG A 225 22.82 -15.23 7.74
CA ARG A 225 23.79 -14.15 8.01
C ARG A 225 23.68 -13.58 9.42
N ILE A 226 22.46 -13.39 9.93
CA ILE A 226 22.23 -12.79 11.25
C ILE A 226 22.31 -13.82 12.40
N GLY A 227 22.17 -15.11 12.09
CA GLY A 227 22.18 -16.22 13.05
C GLY A 227 20.79 -16.50 13.66
N GLU A 228 20.59 -17.74 14.14
CA GLU A 228 19.30 -18.21 14.69
C GLU A 228 18.90 -17.53 16.01
N ALA A 229 19.84 -16.89 16.71
CA ALA A 229 19.60 -16.20 17.97
C ALA A 229 18.90 -14.84 17.80
N GLU A 230 18.82 -14.30 16.57
CA GLU A 230 18.21 -13.00 16.28
C GLU A 230 17.06 -13.15 15.27
N GLY A 231 15.81 -13.08 15.76
CA GLY A 231 14.55 -13.02 14.98
C GLY A 231 13.81 -14.36 14.80
N ASP A 232 12.52 -14.33 14.48
CA ASP A 232 11.68 -15.53 14.33
C ASP A 232 12.10 -16.41 13.13
N LEU A 233 12.23 -17.71 13.38
CA LEU A 233 12.70 -18.72 12.40
C LEU A 233 11.61 -19.12 11.39
N SER A 234 10.36 -18.77 11.64
CA SER A 234 9.22 -19.30 10.89
C SER A 234 8.98 -18.62 9.52
N GLY A 235 9.60 -17.45 9.27
CA GLY A 235 9.31 -16.64 8.08
C GLY A 235 7.85 -16.15 8.02
N ARG A 236 7.16 -16.14 9.18
CA ARG A 236 5.77 -15.68 9.34
C ARG A 236 5.70 -14.28 9.93
N ILE A 237 6.83 -13.60 10.07
CA ILE A 237 6.98 -12.36 10.82
C ILE A 237 6.03 -11.29 10.25
N ARG A 238 5.14 -10.79 11.12
CA ARG A 238 3.96 -9.97 10.78
C ARG A 238 3.70 -8.86 11.81
N GLY A 239 4.61 -8.66 12.76
CA GLY A 239 4.42 -7.76 13.90
C GLY A 239 5.27 -6.49 13.85
N GLU A 240 5.73 -6.05 15.01
CA GLU A 240 6.60 -4.87 15.19
C GLU A 240 8.06 -5.21 14.94
N GLU A 241 8.42 -6.48 15.16
CA GLU A 241 9.77 -7.03 15.06
C GLU A 241 10.34 -6.97 13.63
N MET A 242 9.50 -7.00 12.60
CA MET A 242 9.94 -6.81 11.21
C MET A 242 10.34 -5.36 10.90
N MET A 243 9.87 -4.39 11.69
CA MET A 243 10.02 -2.97 11.39
C MET A 243 11.36 -2.39 11.87
N MET A 244 12.08 -3.14 12.72
CA MET A 244 13.32 -2.73 13.38
C MET A 244 14.35 -3.87 13.43
N GLY A 245 15.59 -3.53 13.76
CA GLY A 245 16.66 -4.51 14.01
C GLY A 245 17.37 -5.03 12.75
N LYS A 246 18.32 -5.94 12.98
CA LYS A 246 19.24 -6.41 11.92
C LYS A 246 18.53 -7.16 10.80
N GLU A 247 17.47 -7.91 11.10
CA GLU A 247 16.71 -8.65 10.08
C GLU A 247 16.11 -7.70 9.04
N LYS A 248 15.47 -6.61 9.50
CA LYS A 248 14.95 -5.54 8.63
C LYS A 248 16.06 -4.93 7.78
N GLU A 249 17.18 -4.56 8.39
CA GLU A 249 18.31 -3.95 7.69
C GLU A 249 18.91 -4.86 6.62
N GLU A 250 19.11 -6.14 6.92
CA GLU A 250 19.67 -7.11 5.99
C GLU A 250 18.68 -7.51 4.88
N LEU A 251 17.39 -7.63 5.19
CA LEU A 251 16.34 -7.81 4.17
C LEU A 251 16.27 -6.61 3.24
N GLU A 252 16.35 -5.39 3.78
CA GLU A 252 16.34 -4.17 2.98
C GLU A 252 17.56 -4.12 2.04
N LYS A 253 18.74 -4.44 2.54
CA LYS A 253 19.97 -4.56 1.72
C LYS A 253 19.81 -5.61 0.62
N GLU A 254 19.32 -6.80 0.96
CA GLU A 254 19.19 -7.89 -0.01
C GLU A 254 18.20 -7.54 -1.14
N VAL A 255 17.08 -6.90 -0.80
CA VAL A 255 16.02 -6.56 -1.76
C VAL A 255 16.35 -5.32 -2.60
N TRP A 256 16.95 -4.30 -2.00
CA TRP A 256 17.12 -2.97 -2.63
C TRP A 256 18.54 -2.69 -3.13
N SER A 257 19.53 -3.54 -2.83
CA SER A 257 20.89 -3.33 -3.33
C SER A 257 20.98 -3.39 -4.85
N SER A 258 21.93 -2.63 -5.40
CA SER A 258 22.28 -2.66 -6.82
C SER A 258 22.85 -4.01 -7.26
N GLY A 259 23.22 -4.90 -6.33
CA GLY A 259 23.75 -6.23 -6.60
C GLY A 259 22.72 -7.35 -6.79
N TYR A 260 21.43 -7.14 -6.45
CA TYR A 260 20.41 -8.17 -6.66
C TYR A 260 20.23 -8.48 -8.15
N ASP A 261 20.40 -9.73 -8.58
CA ASP A 261 20.16 -10.13 -9.97
C ASP A 261 18.65 -10.23 -10.25
N PRO A 262 18.05 -9.32 -11.03
CA PRO A 262 16.60 -9.36 -11.30
C PRO A 262 16.19 -10.54 -12.18
N GLU A 263 17.13 -11.19 -12.88
CA GLU A 263 16.86 -12.42 -13.62
C GLU A 263 16.56 -13.61 -12.69
N SER A 264 16.84 -13.48 -11.39
CA SER A 264 16.49 -14.48 -10.39
C SER A 264 14.99 -14.56 -10.04
N GLY A 265 14.14 -13.75 -10.69
CA GLY A 265 12.67 -13.92 -10.70
C GLY A 265 11.86 -12.83 -9.99
N GLY A 266 12.50 -11.74 -9.55
CA GLY A 266 11.82 -10.61 -8.92
C GLY A 266 11.15 -9.66 -9.92
N LEU A 267 10.05 -9.04 -9.49
CA LEU A 267 9.28 -8.08 -10.28
C LEU A 267 9.21 -6.70 -9.60
N GLU A 268 9.05 -5.65 -10.40
CA GLU A 268 8.80 -4.28 -9.94
C GLU A 268 7.40 -3.81 -10.32
N ALA A 269 6.68 -3.25 -9.35
CA ALA A 269 5.49 -2.41 -9.59
C ALA A 269 5.80 -0.95 -9.18
N LEU A 270 5.23 0.00 -9.94
CA LEU A 270 5.42 1.44 -9.78
C LEU A 270 4.09 2.18 -9.62
#